data_AF-A0A6L7CE99-F1
#
_entry.id   AF-A0A6L7CE99-F1
#
_cell.length_a   1.000
_cell.length_b   1.000
_cell.length_c   1.000
_cell.angle_alpha   90.00
_cell.angle_beta   90.00
_cell.angle_gamma   90.00
#
_symmetry.space_group_name_H-M   'P 1'
#
loop_
_entity.id
_entity.type
_entity.pdbx_description
1 polymer ?
#
loop_
_entity_poly.entity_id
_entity_poly.type
_entity_poly.pdbx_seq_one_letter_code
_entity_poly.pdbx_strand_id
1 'polypeptide(L)'
;WLLGQEGEGIRLILKMGGMTRFDCALGSHAMMRRAFSLAIYHAHQRHVFGNPLIQQPLMRHVLSRMALQLEGQTALLFRLARAWDRRADAKEALWARLFTPAAKFVICKRGMPFVAEAMEVLGGIGYCEESELPRLYREMPVNSIWEGSGNIMCLDVLRVLNKQAGVYDLLSEAFVEVKGQDRYFDRAVRRLQQQLRKPAEELGREITHQLFLLGCGAQMLKYASPPMAQAWCQVMLDTRGGVRLSEQIQNDLLLRATGGVCV
;
A
#
# COMPACT_ATOMS: atom_id res chain seq x y z
N TRP A 1 7.82 4.85 38.67
CA TRP A 1 9.03 4.09 38.34
C TRP A 1 9.55 4.54 36.99
N LEU A 2 10.86 4.81 36.88
CA LEU A 2 11.52 5.14 35.62
C LEU A 2 11.78 3.86 34.80
N LEU A 3 11.59 3.93 33.48
CA LEU A 3 11.96 2.86 32.55
C LEU A 3 13.18 3.30 31.72
N GLY A 4 14.32 2.66 31.93
CA GLY A 4 15.59 3.05 31.31
C GLY A 4 16.33 4.14 32.11
N GLN A 5 17.10 4.98 31.42
CA GLN A 5 17.86 6.09 32.01
C GLN A 5 17.22 7.44 31.67
N GLU A 6 17.46 8.47 32.50
CA GLU A 6 17.06 9.83 32.19
C GLU A 6 17.68 10.30 30.86
N GLY A 7 16.88 11.00 30.04
CA GLY A 7 17.28 11.45 28.69
C GLY A 7 17.11 10.41 27.56
N GLU A 8 16.82 9.14 27.87
CA GLU A 8 16.71 8.08 26.85
C GLU A 8 15.28 7.80 26.34
N GLY A 9 14.28 8.56 26.80
CA GLY A 9 12.86 8.27 26.53
C GLY A 9 12.53 8.11 25.05
N ILE A 10 13.00 9.03 24.19
CA ILE A 10 12.78 8.97 22.73
C ILE A 10 13.35 7.69 22.14
N ARG A 11 14.58 7.31 22.51
CA ARG A 11 15.25 6.10 22.03
C ARG A 11 14.47 4.85 22.40
N LEU A 12 13.91 4.82 23.61
CA LEU A 12 13.14 3.68 24.11
C LEU A 12 11.82 3.51 23.33
N ILE A 13 11.06 4.59 23.15
CA ILE A 13 9.76 4.52 22.48
C ILE A 13 9.86 4.32 20.96
N LEU A 14 10.99 4.66 20.32
CA LEU A 14 11.16 4.43 18.87
C LEU A 14 11.02 2.95 18.48
N LYS A 15 11.39 2.02 19.37
CA LYS A 15 11.19 0.58 19.13
C LYS A 15 9.70 0.21 19.12
N MET A 16 8.95 0.73 20.09
CA MET A 16 7.50 0.58 20.18
C MET A 16 6.79 1.26 18.99
N GLY A 17 7.22 2.47 18.65
CA GLY A 17 6.69 3.27 17.55
C GLY A 17 6.76 2.56 16.19
N GLY A 18 7.79 1.73 15.96
CA GLY A 18 7.85 0.90 14.75
C GLY A 18 6.67 -0.06 14.62
N MET A 19 6.29 -0.73 15.71
CA MET A 19 5.18 -1.70 15.70
C MET A 19 3.82 -0.99 15.60
N THR A 20 3.61 0.09 16.35
CA THR A 20 2.35 0.85 16.27
C THR A 20 2.15 1.51 14.90
N ARG A 21 3.23 1.93 14.22
CA ARG A 21 3.16 2.42 12.84
C ARG A 21 2.79 1.33 11.84
N PHE A 22 3.29 0.11 12.05
CA PHE A 22 2.87 -1.05 11.27
C PHE A 22 1.37 -1.31 11.47
N ASP A 23 0.88 -1.26 12.71
CA ASP A 23 -0.54 -1.44 13.02
C ASP A 23 -1.42 -0.37 12.40
N CYS A 24 -0.99 0.90 12.34
CA CYS A 24 -1.72 1.94 11.61
C CYS A 24 -1.87 1.58 10.12
N ALA A 25 -0.79 1.12 9.49
CA ALA A 25 -0.80 0.73 8.08
C ALA A 25 -1.72 -0.49 7.85
N LEU A 26 -1.60 -1.51 8.70
CA LEU A 26 -2.41 -2.72 8.62
C LEU A 26 -3.88 -2.46 8.92
N GLY A 27 -4.18 -1.62 9.91
CA GLY A 27 -5.54 -1.22 10.26
C GLY A 27 -6.23 -0.43 9.15
N SER A 28 -5.54 0.53 8.53
CA SER A 28 -6.06 1.24 7.36
C SER A 28 -6.28 0.29 6.17
N HIS A 29 -5.34 -0.63 5.91
CA HIS A 29 -5.54 -1.67 4.90
C HIS A 29 -6.75 -2.56 5.18
N ALA A 30 -6.95 -2.98 6.43
CA ALA A 30 -8.08 -3.81 6.84
C ALA A 30 -9.42 -3.09 6.64
N MET A 31 -9.51 -1.80 6.99
CA MET A 31 -10.70 -0.99 6.75
C MET A 31 -10.98 -0.81 5.25
N MET A 32 -9.93 -0.58 4.44
CA MET A 32 -10.05 -0.55 2.97
C MET A 32 -10.55 -1.90 2.44
N ARG A 33 -10.02 -3.01 2.93
CA ARG A 33 -10.49 -4.36 2.57
C ARG A 33 -11.96 -4.57 2.92
N ARG A 34 -12.41 -4.12 4.10
CA ARG A 34 -13.82 -4.18 4.51
C ARG A 34 -14.70 -3.33 3.59
N ALA A 35 -14.34 -2.07 3.35
CA ALA A 35 -15.07 -1.18 2.45
C ALA A 35 -15.20 -1.78 1.04
N PHE A 36 -14.12 -2.35 0.50
CA PHE A 36 -14.13 -3.02 -0.79
C PHE A 36 -15.05 -4.25 -0.82
N SER A 37 -15.04 -5.08 0.25
CA SER A 37 -15.92 -6.25 0.36
C SER A 37 -17.41 -5.87 0.31
N LEU A 38 -17.77 -4.76 0.96
CA LEU A 38 -19.14 -4.22 0.93
C LEU A 38 -19.49 -3.71 -0.48
N ALA A 39 -18.57 -2.97 -1.11
CA ALA A 39 -18.75 -2.41 -2.45
C ALA A 39 -18.95 -3.50 -3.52
N ILE A 40 -18.10 -4.53 -3.57
CA ILE A 40 -18.25 -5.61 -4.58
C ILE A 40 -19.51 -6.45 -4.34
N TYR A 41 -19.87 -6.71 -3.08
CA TYR A 41 -21.09 -7.46 -2.76
C TYR A 41 -22.34 -6.68 -3.16
N HIS A 42 -22.36 -5.36 -2.92
CA HIS A 42 -23.43 -4.48 -3.37
C HIS A 42 -23.49 -4.41 -4.90
N ALA A 43 -22.37 -4.14 -5.57
CA ALA A 43 -22.31 -3.99 -7.02
C ALA A 43 -22.69 -5.28 -7.78
N HIS A 44 -22.47 -6.45 -7.17
CA HIS A 44 -22.90 -7.72 -7.74
C HIS A 44 -24.43 -7.85 -7.79
N GLN A 45 -25.16 -7.31 -6.82
CA GLN A 45 -26.61 -7.44 -6.69
C GLN A 45 -27.38 -6.26 -7.30
N ARG A 46 -26.82 -5.05 -7.17
CA ARG A 46 -27.45 -3.82 -7.67
C ARG A 46 -27.50 -3.85 -9.19
N HIS A 47 -28.68 -3.60 -9.76
CA HIS A 47 -28.84 -3.45 -11.20
C HIS A 47 -29.01 -1.98 -11.58
N VAL A 48 -28.36 -1.57 -12.67
CA VAL A 48 -28.51 -0.26 -13.30
C VAL A 48 -28.51 -0.43 -14.81
N PHE A 49 -29.39 0.30 -15.50
CA PHE A 49 -29.54 0.19 -16.96
C PHE A 49 -29.71 -1.27 -17.43
N GLY A 50 -30.49 -2.07 -16.69
CA GLY A 50 -30.82 -3.46 -17.02
C GLY A 50 -29.75 -4.51 -16.74
N ASN A 51 -28.56 -4.14 -16.25
CA ASN A 51 -27.45 -5.08 -15.97
C ASN A 51 -26.93 -4.93 -14.53
N PRO A 52 -26.29 -5.97 -13.95
CA PRO A 52 -25.58 -5.84 -12.69
C PRO A 52 -24.54 -4.71 -12.73
N LEU A 53 -24.45 -3.92 -11.67
CA LEU A 53 -23.58 -2.76 -11.57
C LEU A 53 -22.10 -3.15 -11.74
N ILE A 54 -21.69 -4.31 -11.21
CA ILE A 54 -20.34 -4.85 -11.37
C ILE A 54 -19.98 -5.22 -12.83
N GLN A 55 -20.96 -5.30 -13.73
CA GLN A 55 -20.77 -5.55 -15.16
C GLN A 55 -20.73 -4.27 -15.98
N GLN A 56 -21.07 -3.11 -15.40
CA GLN A 56 -20.93 -1.83 -16.09
C GLN A 56 -19.43 -1.56 -16.33
N PRO A 57 -18.99 -1.31 -17.58
CA PRO A 57 -17.56 -1.28 -17.91
C PRO A 57 -16.73 -0.31 -17.05
N LEU A 58 -17.26 0.87 -16.77
CA LEU A 58 -16.59 1.87 -15.94
C LEU A 58 -16.50 1.43 -14.47
N MET A 59 -17.58 0.89 -13.91
CA MET A 59 -17.59 0.38 -12.54
C MET A 59 -16.64 -0.80 -12.38
N ARG A 60 -16.66 -1.74 -13.33
CA ARG A 60 -15.74 -2.89 -13.33
C ARG A 60 -14.29 -2.44 -13.39
N HIS A 61 -13.98 -1.41 -14.18
CA HIS A 61 -12.66 -0.81 -14.25
C HIS A 61 -12.21 -0.24 -12.89
N VAL A 62 -13.07 0.53 -12.22
CA VAL A 62 -12.80 1.10 -10.89
C VAL A 62 -12.57 0.01 -9.86
N LEU A 63 -13.50 -0.93 -9.71
CA LEU A 63 -13.43 -2.01 -8.73
C LEU A 63 -12.20 -2.91 -8.95
N SER A 64 -11.83 -3.17 -10.21
CA SER A 64 -10.63 -3.95 -10.51
C SER A 64 -9.35 -3.23 -10.09
N ARG A 65 -9.26 -1.91 -10.27
CA ARG A 65 -8.11 -1.13 -9.80
C ARG A 65 -8.05 -1.05 -8.28
N MET A 66 -9.20 -0.98 -7.61
CA MET A 66 -9.29 -1.07 -6.15
C MET A 66 -8.81 -2.43 -5.64
N ALA A 67 -9.23 -3.54 -6.27
CA ALA A 67 -8.74 -4.88 -5.96
C ALA A 67 -7.21 -4.98 -6.14
N LEU A 68 -6.70 -4.50 -7.26
CA LEU A 68 -5.27 -4.51 -7.58
C LEU A 68 -4.44 -3.67 -6.60
N GLN A 69 -5.01 -2.57 -6.08
CA GLN A 69 -4.40 -1.80 -5.00
C GLN A 69 -4.30 -2.62 -3.71
N LEU A 70 -5.34 -3.36 -3.34
CA LEU A 70 -5.33 -4.22 -2.15
C LEU A 70 -4.33 -5.37 -2.29
N GLU A 71 -4.23 -6.03 -3.46
CA GLU A 71 -3.24 -7.09 -3.71
C GLU A 71 -1.81 -6.64 -3.41
N GLY A 72 -1.41 -5.47 -3.94
CA GLY A 72 -0.07 -4.93 -3.67
C GLY A 72 0.15 -4.53 -2.20
N GLN A 73 -0.88 -4.02 -1.53
CA GLN A 73 -0.79 -3.69 -0.10
C GLN A 73 -0.67 -4.96 0.76
N THR A 74 -1.45 -6.00 0.47
CA THR A 74 -1.36 -7.31 1.14
C THR A 74 0.04 -7.88 0.99
N ALA A 75 0.55 -7.95 -0.24
CA ALA A 75 1.89 -8.48 -0.51
C ALA A 75 2.98 -7.73 0.28
N LEU A 76 2.92 -6.39 0.30
CA LEU A 76 3.88 -5.56 1.02
C LEU A 76 3.75 -5.72 2.54
N LEU A 77 2.54 -5.61 3.10
CA LEU A 77 2.31 -5.64 4.54
C LEU A 77 2.68 -6.99 5.15
N PHE A 78 2.38 -8.10 4.49
CA PHE A 78 2.77 -9.42 4.99
C PHE A 78 4.27 -9.70 4.80
N ARG A 79 4.90 -9.18 3.73
CA ARG A 79 6.36 -9.14 3.63
C ARG A 79 6.99 -8.33 4.77
N LEU A 80 6.35 -7.23 5.17
CA LEU A 80 6.79 -6.39 6.29
C LEU A 80 6.59 -7.08 7.63
N ALA A 81 5.48 -7.79 7.84
CA ALA A 81 5.27 -8.62 9.01
C ALA A 81 6.37 -9.67 9.15
N ARG A 82 6.75 -10.34 8.06
CA ARG A 82 7.88 -11.27 8.03
C ARG A 82 9.21 -10.61 8.39
N ALA A 83 9.44 -9.37 7.95
CA ALA A 83 10.65 -8.62 8.31
C ALA A 83 10.71 -8.35 9.82
N TRP A 84 9.57 -8.00 10.42
CA TRP A 84 9.44 -7.81 11.87
C TRP A 84 9.64 -9.11 12.65
N ASP A 85 9.08 -10.22 12.18
CA ASP A 85 9.26 -11.55 12.76
C ASP A 85 10.73 -11.97 12.75
N ARG A 86 11.43 -11.71 11.64
CA ARG A 86 12.84 -12.07 11.43
C ARG A 86 13.84 -10.97 11.79
N ARG A 87 13.47 -10.02 12.66
CA ARG A 87 14.32 -8.85 13.00
C ARG A 87 15.66 -9.17 13.70
N ALA A 88 15.93 -10.44 14.01
CA ALA A 88 17.26 -10.88 14.43
C ALA A 88 18.26 -10.84 13.26
N ASP A 89 17.80 -11.00 12.02
CA ASP A 89 18.57 -10.73 10.81
C ASP A 89 18.63 -9.22 10.57
N ALA A 90 19.86 -8.69 10.47
CA ALA A 90 20.11 -7.26 10.27
C ALA A 90 19.48 -6.73 8.96
N LYS A 91 19.44 -7.53 7.88
CA LYS A 91 18.82 -7.12 6.62
C LYS A 91 17.30 -7.03 6.78
N GLU A 92 16.67 -7.98 7.47
CA GLU A 92 15.22 -7.94 7.73
C GLU A 92 14.84 -6.81 8.68
N ALA A 93 15.63 -6.56 9.73
CA ALA A 93 15.45 -5.40 10.61
C ALA A 93 15.57 -4.06 9.86
N LEU A 94 16.53 -3.96 8.93
CA LEU A 94 16.70 -2.78 8.09
C LEU A 94 15.55 -2.58 7.10
N TRP A 95 15.07 -3.67 6.50
CA TRP A 95 13.90 -3.66 5.62
C TRP A 95 12.67 -3.16 6.38
N ALA A 96 12.42 -3.70 7.59
CA ALA A 96 11.32 -3.25 8.45
C ALA A 96 11.44 -1.77 8.82
N ARG A 97 12.65 -1.33 9.21
CA ARG A 97 12.93 0.06 9.58
C ARG A 97 12.61 1.05 8.45
N LEU A 98 12.91 0.68 7.21
CA LEU A 98 12.69 1.53 6.04
C LEU A 98 11.23 1.51 5.57
N PHE A 99 10.63 0.31 5.43
CA PHE A 99 9.32 0.17 4.80
C PHE A 99 8.15 0.40 5.75
N THR A 100 8.30 0.28 7.08
CA THR A 100 7.23 0.62 8.03
C THR A 100 6.74 2.07 7.90
N PRO A 101 7.59 3.11 7.99
CA PRO A 101 7.11 4.48 7.84
C PRO A 101 6.59 4.76 6.41
N ALA A 102 7.19 4.15 5.38
CA ALA A 102 6.71 4.28 4.00
C ALA A 102 5.30 3.68 3.81
N ALA A 103 5.07 2.48 4.36
CA ALA A 103 3.78 1.79 4.33
C ALA A 103 2.72 2.60 5.07
N LYS A 104 3.01 3.06 6.30
CA LYS A 104 2.08 3.92 7.06
C LYS A 104 1.73 5.18 6.28
N PHE A 105 2.71 5.88 5.74
CA PHE A 105 2.44 7.10 4.96
C PHE A 105 1.47 6.83 3.81
N VAL A 106 1.81 5.88 2.93
CA VAL A 106 1.06 5.70 1.68
C VAL A 106 -0.29 5.02 1.93
N ILE A 107 -0.35 3.97 2.75
CA ILE A 107 -1.57 3.21 2.98
C ILE A 107 -2.58 4.04 3.77
N CYS A 108 -2.16 4.69 4.87
CA CYS A 108 -3.08 5.55 5.62
C CYS A 108 -3.56 6.74 4.79
N LYS A 109 -2.72 7.32 3.93
CA LYS A 109 -3.15 8.40 3.01
C LYS A 109 -4.13 7.93 1.94
N ARG A 110 -3.99 6.70 1.43
CA ARG A 110 -4.92 6.09 0.47
C ARG A 110 -6.25 5.72 1.09
N GLY A 111 -6.30 5.56 2.41
CA GLY A 111 -7.48 5.14 3.14
C GLY A 111 -8.72 5.99 2.87
N MET A 112 -8.61 7.31 3.06
CA MET A 112 -9.74 8.24 2.89
C MET A 112 -10.36 8.18 1.48
N PRO A 113 -9.61 8.41 0.38
CA PRO A 113 -10.21 8.37 -0.95
C PRO A 113 -10.69 6.96 -1.34
N PHE A 114 -10.05 5.90 -0.86
CA PHE A 114 -10.49 4.53 -1.18
C PHE A 114 -11.83 4.18 -0.52
N VAL A 115 -12.02 4.56 0.74
CA VAL A 115 -13.29 4.30 1.44
C VAL A 115 -14.40 5.23 0.92
N ALA A 116 -14.07 6.45 0.51
CA ALA A 116 -15.01 7.32 -0.20
C ALA A 116 -15.49 6.70 -1.52
N GLU A 117 -14.58 6.16 -2.34
CA GLU A 117 -14.96 5.47 -3.58
C GLU A 117 -15.88 4.27 -3.30
N ALA A 118 -15.56 3.45 -2.28
CA ALA A 118 -16.42 2.34 -1.88
C ALA A 118 -17.81 2.80 -1.39
N MET A 119 -17.88 3.95 -0.72
CA MET A 119 -19.14 4.58 -0.33
C MET A 119 -19.94 5.02 -1.56
N GLU A 120 -19.28 5.61 -2.55
CA GLU A 120 -19.91 6.06 -3.81
C GLU A 120 -20.46 4.88 -4.63
N VAL A 121 -19.81 3.70 -4.59
CA VAL A 121 -20.34 2.46 -5.20
C VAL A 121 -21.70 2.07 -4.62
N LEU A 122 -21.95 2.29 -3.33
CA LEU A 122 -23.25 2.04 -2.69
C LEU A 122 -24.26 3.16 -3.02
N GLY A 123 -23.78 4.34 -3.41
CA GLY A 123 -24.61 5.53 -3.62
C GLY A 123 -25.15 6.11 -2.30
N GLY A 124 -26.36 6.68 -2.35
CA GLY A 124 -26.95 7.41 -1.21
C GLY A 124 -27.03 6.59 0.08
N ILE A 125 -27.32 5.29 0.00
CA ILE A 125 -27.37 4.40 1.18
C ILE A 125 -25.99 4.21 1.83
N GLY A 126 -24.90 4.41 1.09
CA GLY A 126 -23.55 4.38 1.61
C GLY A 126 -23.22 5.57 2.52
N TYR A 127 -23.94 6.70 2.35
CA TYR A 127 -23.75 7.92 3.12
C TYR A 127 -24.54 7.93 4.44
N CYS A 128 -25.60 7.12 4.53
CA CYS A 128 -26.43 6.96 5.72
C CYS A 128 -25.67 6.20 6.82
N GLU A 129 -25.72 6.69 8.07
CA GLU A 129 -24.95 6.14 9.21
C GLU A 129 -25.38 4.71 9.63
N GLU A 130 -26.50 4.21 9.12
CA GLU A 130 -26.90 2.81 9.23
C GLU A 130 -25.97 1.86 8.43
N SER A 131 -25.29 2.39 7.42
CA SER A 131 -24.23 1.69 6.69
C SER A 131 -22.94 1.65 7.51
N GLU A 132 -22.07 0.66 7.26
CA GLU A 132 -20.74 0.64 7.86
C GLU A 132 -19.81 1.74 7.27
N LEU A 133 -20.11 2.22 6.06
CA LEU A 133 -19.21 3.08 5.28
C LEU A 133 -18.92 4.43 5.95
N PRO A 134 -19.88 5.17 6.54
CA PRO A 134 -19.59 6.43 7.21
C PRO A 134 -18.66 6.26 8.41
N ARG A 135 -18.85 5.21 9.21
CA ARG A 135 -17.93 4.89 10.31
C ARG A 135 -16.53 4.57 9.79
N LEU A 136 -16.40 3.73 8.77
CA LEU A 136 -15.09 3.43 8.16
C LEU A 136 -14.44 4.71 7.62
N TYR A 137 -15.19 5.57 6.93
CA TYR A 137 -14.69 6.81 6.35
C TYR A 137 -14.20 7.79 7.43
N ARG A 138 -14.98 7.98 8.51
CA ARG A 138 -14.63 8.83 9.65
C ARG A 138 -13.41 8.31 10.41
N GLU A 139 -13.16 7.00 10.40
CA GLU A 139 -12.00 6.38 11.05
C GLU A 139 -10.69 6.61 10.28
N MET A 140 -10.72 6.60 8.94
CA MET A 140 -9.49 6.63 8.12
C MET A 140 -8.45 7.72 8.47
N PRO A 141 -8.83 8.97 8.79
CA PRO A 141 -7.87 10.02 9.12
C PRO A 141 -7.02 9.74 10.36
N VAL A 142 -7.53 8.99 11.35
CA VAL A 142 -6.84 8.80 12.64
C VAL A 142 -5.49 8.10 12.44
N ASN A 143 -5.44 7.05 11.62
CA ASN A 143 -4.21 6.30 11.33
C ASN A 143 -3.20 7.10 10.50
N SER A 144 -3.66 8.14 9.80
CA SER A 144 -2.75 9.07 9.10
C SER A 144 -2.17 10.15 10.02
N ILE A 145 -2.81 10.44 11.16
CA ILE A 145 -2.40 11.45 12.14
C ILE A 145 -1.53 10.84 13.25
N TRP A 146 -1.92 9.65 13.73
CA TRP A 146 -1.31 8.94 14.85
C TRP A 146 0.20 8.73 14.70
N GLU A 147 0.96 8.71 15.82
CA GLU A 147 2.39 8.34 15.86
C GLU A 147 3.28 9.11 14.85
N GLY A 148 3.01 10.41 14.71
CA GLY A 148 3.64 11.29 13.74
C GLY A 148 2.93 11.22 12.39
N SER A 149 2.31 12.35 12.01
CA SER A 149 1.60 12.52 10.74
C SER A 149 2.48 12.21 9.52
N GLY A 150 1.88 12.11 8.35
CA GLY A 150 2.56 11.67 7.12
C GLY A 150 3.91 12.33 6.80
N ASN A 151 4.11 13.61 7.12
CA ASN A 151 5.42 14.27 6.93
C ASN A 151 6.51 13.65 7.80
N ILE A 152 6.22 13.35 9.07
CA ILE A 152 7.19 12.72 9.98
C ILE A 152 7.61 11.35 9.46
N MET A 153 6.68 10.58 8.87
CA MET A 153 7.01 9.30 8.23
C MET A 153 7.97 9.49 7.06
N CYS A 154 7.74 10.50 6.21
CA CYS A 154 8.59 10.77 5.06
C CYS A 154 9.98 11.27 5.48
N LEU A 155 10.06 12.14 6.49
CA LEU A 155 11.33 12.59 7.05
C LEU A 155 12.11 11.44 7.69
N ASP A 156 11.43 10.48 8.33
CA ASP A 156 12.08 9.29 8.87
C ASP A 156 12.60 8.36 7.77
N VAL A 157 11.87 8.21 6.67
CA VAL A 157 12.35 7.49 5.47
C VAL A 157 13.62 8.14 4.92
N LEU A 158 13.63 9.46 4.72
CA LEU A 158 14.83 10.19 4.28
C LEU A 158 15.99 10.03 5.25
N ARG A 159 15.72 10.07 6.55
CA ARG A 159 16.73 9.86 7.59
C ARG A 159 17.35 8.47 7.52
N VAL A 160 16.55 7.42 7.30
CA VAL A 160 17.05 6.05 7.14
C VAL A 160 17.91 5.93 5.88
N LEU A 161 17.43 6.46 4.76
CA LEU A 161 18.18 6.47 3.49
C LEU A 161 19.53 7.23 3.59
N ASN A 162 19.59 8.27 4.42
CA ASN A 162 20.80 9.09 4.56
C ASN A 162 21.79 8.53 5.61
N LYS A 163 21.29 8.03 6.75
CA LYS A 163 22.15 7.72 7.91
C LYS A 163 22.41 6.24 8.13
N GLN A 164 21.57 5.35 7.62
CA GLN A 164 21.65 3.93 7.93
C GLN A 164 22.52 3.21 6.90
N ALA A 165 23.64 2.64 7.33
CA ALA A 165 24.55 1.89 6.47
C ALA A 165 23.86 0.67 5.83
N GLY A 166 24.23 0.34 4.59
CA GLY A 166 23.74 -0.83 3.86
C GLY A 166 22.34 -0.71 3.25
N VAL A 167 21.65 0.43 3.39
CA VAL A 167 20.29 0.61 2.81
C VAL A 167 20.31 0.55 1.28
N TYR A 168 21.29 1.19 0.65
CA TYR A 168 21.42 1.18 -0.82
C TYR A 168 21.74 -0.21 -1.36
N ASP A 169 22.57 -0.99 -0.64
CA ASP A 169 22.88 -2.36 -1.01
C ASP A 169 21.63 -3.25 -0.89
N LEU A 170 20.89 -3.13 0.23
CA LEU A 170 19.63 -3.84 0.45
C LEU A 170 18.59 -3.55 -0.64
N LEU A 171 18.45 -2.28 -1.05
CA LEU A 171 17.54 -1.92 -2.14
C LEU A 171 18.05 -2.45 -3.49
N SER A 172 19.35 -2.36 -3.74
CA SER A 172 19.95 -2.83 -4.99
C SER A 172 19.80 -4.34 -5.16
N GLU A 173 20.09 -5.13 -4.13
CA GLU A 173 19.86 -6.57 -4.11
C GLU A 173 18.39 -6.90 -4.45
N ALA A 174 17.44 -6.26 -3.74
CA ALA A 174 16.02 -6.50 -3.94
C ALA A 174 15.52 -6.15 -5.36
N PHE A 175 16.07 -5.09 -5.98
CA PHE A 175 15.69 -4.64 -7.32
C PHE A 175 16.38 -5.43 -8.43
N VAL A 176 17.63 -5.88 -8.22
CA VAL A 176 18.35 -6.71 -9.19
C VAL A 176 17.68 -8.07 -9.37
N GLU A 177 17.14 -8.67 -8.30
CA GLU A 177 16.44 -9.95 -8.35
C GLU A 177 15.23 -9.97 -9.31
N VAL A 178 14.61 -8.82 -9.58
CA VAL A 178 13.44 -8.70 -10.46
C VAL A 178 13.72 -7.88 -11.72
N LYS A 179 14.99 -7.52 -11.95
CA LYS A 179 15.41 -6.69 -13.08
C LYS A 179 15.06 -7.37 -14.41
N GLY A 180 14.51 -6.60 -15.34
CA GLY A 180 14.14 -7.09 -16.68
C GLY A 180 12.82 -7.84 -16.75
N GLN A 181 12.16 -8.12 -15.62
CA GLN A 181 10.83 -8.74 -15.62
C GLN A 181 9.72 -7.77 -16.04
N ASP A 182 9.85 -6.48 -15.72
CA ASP A 182 8.90 -5.45 -16.15
C ASP A 182 9.59 -4.09 -16.42
N ARG A 183 9.28 -3.50 -17.58
CA ARG A 183 9.90 -2.25 -18.04
C ARG A 183 9.53 -1.02 -17.21
N TYR A 184 8.32 -1.00 -16.64
CA TYR A 184 7.81 0.10 -15.83
C TYR A 184 8.47 0.08 -14.46
N PHE A 185 8.63 -1.11 -13.89
CA PHE A 185 9.41 -1.33 -12.67
C PHE A 185 10.85 -0.84 -12.83
N ASP A 186 11.56 -1.32 -13.85
CA ASP A 186 12.95 -0.92 -14.09
C ASP A 186 13.11 0.59 -14.31
N ARG A 187 12.14 1.23 -14.98
CA ARG A 187 12.10 2.69 -15.15
C ARG A 187 11.89 3.41 -13.81
N ALA A 188 10.99 2.91 -12.97
CA ALA A 188 10.74 3.48 -11.65
C ALA A 188 11.97 3.35 -10.73
N VAL A 189 12.71 2.23 -10.79
CA VAL A 189 13.98 2.06 -10.08
C VAL A 189 15.00 3.12 -10.49
N ARG A 190 15.21 3.33 -11.80
CA ARG A 190 16.13 4.36 -12.30
C ARG A 190 15.72 5.76 -11.84
N ARG A 191 14.42 6.06 -11.84
CA ARG A 191 13.89 7.35 -11.37
C ARG A 191 14.18 7.56 -9.89
N LEU A 192 13.92 6.57 -9.04
CA LEU A 192 14.22 6.67 -7.61
C LEU A 192 15.72 6.85 -7.39
N GLN A 193 16.57 6.05 -8.04
CA GLN A 193 18.03 6.18 -7.95
C GLN A 193 18.51 7.58 -8.33
N GLN A 194 17.93 8.19 -9.37
CA GLN A 194 18.25 9.57 -9.76
C GLN A 194 17.86 10.58 -8.68
N GLN A 195 16.67 10.44 -8.09
CA GLN A 195 16.20 11.33 -7.01
C GLN A 195 17.05 11.21 -5.74
N LEU A 196 17.53 10.01 -5.43
CA LEU A 196 18.38 9.77 -4.26
C LEU A 196 19.82 10.30 -4.39
N ARG A 197 20.23 10.80 -5.56
CA ARG A 197 21.55 11.45 -5.72
C ARG A 197 21.66 12.76 -4.94
N LYS A 198 20.57 13.51 -4.86
CA LYS A 198 20.47 14.77 -4.10
C LYS A 198 19.07 14.85 -3.48
N PRO A 199 18.81 14.06 -2.43
CA PRO A 199 17.49 14.01 -1.82
C PRO A 199 17.20 15.35 -1.13
N ALA A 200 16.22 16.08 -1.66
CA ALA A 200 15.74 17.31 -1.05
C ALA A 200 14.60 16.96 -0.07
N GLU A 201 14.55 17.65 1.07
CA GLU A 201 13.56 17.36 2.12
C GLU A 201 12.13 17.60 1.64
N GLU A 202 11.94 18.62 0.80
CA GLU A 202 10.65 18.94 0.17
C GLU A 202 10.14 17.82 -0.76
N LEU A 203 11.02 16.94 -1.26
CA LEU A 203 10.67 15.78 -2.09
C LEU A 203 10.40 14.51 -1.26
N GLY A 204 10.35 14.62 0.07
CA GLY A 204 10.25 13.47 0.96
C GLY A 204 9.02 12.59 0.71
N ARG A 205 7.89 13.20 0.33
CA ARG A 205 6.65 12.46 0.02
C ARG A 205 6.77 11.70 -1.30
N GLU A 206 7.33 12.32 -2.33
CA GLU A 206 7.54 11.75 -3.65
C GLU A 206 8.51 10.56 -3.57
N ILE A 207 9.61 10.73 -2.84
CA ILE A 207 10.61 9.66 -2.61
C ILE A 207 9.97 8.51 -1.84
N THR A 208 9.25 8.81 -0.75
CA THR A 208 8.59 7.79 0.08
C THR A 208 7.54 7.02 -0.71
N HIS A 209 6.76 7.70 -1.55
CA HIS A 209 5.74 7.07 -2.39
C HIS A 209 6.35 6.16 -3.44
N GLN A 210 7.40 6.60 -4.14
CA GLN A 210 8.10 5.76 -5.12
C GLN A 210 8.77 4.55 -4.47
N LEU A 211 9.40 4.75 -3.31
CA LEU A 211 9.99 3.66 -2.53
C LEU A 211 8.93 2.61 -2.16
N PHE A 212 7.78 3.04 -1.63
CA PHE A 212 6.67 2.15 -1.31
C PHE A 212 6.20 1.36 -2.53
N LEU A 213 6.00 2.02 -3.67
CA LEU A 213 5.57 1.36 -4.90
C LEU A 213 6.59 0.34 -5.41
N LEU A 214 7.89 0.63 -5.32
CA LEU A 214 8.94 -0.33 -5.67
C LEU A 214 8.98 -1.52 -4.70
N GLY A 215 8.72 -1.28 -3.41
CA GLY A 215 8.56 -2.36 -2.44
C GLY A 215 7.43 -3.31 -2.80
N CYS A 216 6.24 -2.76 -3.09
CA CYS A 216 5.09 -3.55 -3.54
C CYS A 216 5.39 -4.27 -4.87
N GLY A 217 5.91 -3.54 -5.86
CA GLY A 217 6.21 -4.07 -7.20
C GLY A 217 7.19 -5.23 -7.16
N ALA A 218 8.22 -5.16 -6.31
CA ALA A 218 9.16 -6.25 -6.13
C ALA A 218 8.50 -7.50 -5.55
N GLN A 219 7.53 -7.37 -4.63
CA GLN A 219 6.77 -8.52 -4.14
C GLN A 219 5.83 -9.09 -5.20
N MET A 220 5.14 -8.22 -5.95
CA MET A 220 4.26 -8.65 -7.04
C MET A 220 5.03 -9.42 -8.11
N LEU A 221 6.18 -8.91 -8.56
CA LEU A 221 7.01 -9.57 -9.57
C LEU A 221 7.57 -10.92 -9.10
N LYS A 222 7.91 -11.05 -7.81
CA LYS A 222 8.46 -12.30 -7.26
C LYS A 222 7.41 -13.39 -7.05
N TYR A 223 6.21 -13.02 -6.60
CA TYR A 223 5.29 -13.98 -5.99
C TYR A 223 3.88 -13.97 -6.58
N ALA A 224 3.47 -12.92 -7.31
CA ALA A 224 2.20 -12.95 -8.02
C ALA A 224 2.35 -13.68 -9.36
N SER A 225 1.23 -14.07 -9.97
CA SER A 225 1.26 -14.61 -11.33
C SER A 225 1.79 -13.53 -12.31
N PRO A 226 2.51 -13.90 -13.39
CA PRO A 226 3.05 -12.91 -14.33
C PRO A 226 2.00 -11.93 -14.88
N PRO A 227 0.76 -12.33 -15.25
CA PRO A 227 -0.26 -11.38 -15.68
C PRO A 227 -0.69 -10.38 -14.60
N MET A 228 -0.76 -10.84 -13.34
CA MET A 228 -1.10 -9.98 -12.20
C MET A 228 0.01 -8.97 -11.90
N ALA A 229 1.27 -9.42 -11.93
CA ALA A 229 2.42 -8.55 -11.70
C ALA A 229 2.55 -7.48 -12.81
N GLN A 230 2.34 -7.86 -14.07
CA GLN A 230 2.31 -6.94 -15.21
C GLN A 230 1.19 -5.91 -15.07
N ALA A 231 -0.03 -6.35 -14.75
CA ALA A 231 -1.16 -5.46 -14.51
C ALA A 231 -0.86 -4.47 -13.37
N TRP A 232 -0.29 -4.95 -12.26
CA TRP A 232 0.08 -4.12 -11.13
C TRP A 232 1.13 -3.07 -11.51
N CYS A 233 2.22 -3.48 -12.16
CA CYS A 233 3.31 -2.58 -12.55
C CYS A 233 2.80 -1.53 -13.55
N GLN A 234 2.02 -1.93 -14.55
CA GLN A 234 1.47 -1.00 -15.53
C GLN A 234 0.53 0.03 -14.87
N VAL A 235 -0.40 -0.42 -14.02
CA VAL A 235 -1.38 0.46 -13.35
C VAL A 235 -0.72 1.42 -12.38
N MET A 236 0.30 0.98 -11.65
CA MET A 236 0.90 1.74 -10.56
C MET A 236 2.12 2.57 -10.99
N LEU A 237 2.81 2.19 -12.07
CA LEU A 237 4.10 2.76 -12.46
C LEU A 237 4.12 3.38 -13.89
N ASP A 238 3.14 3.11 -14.76
CA ASP A 238 3.07 3.79 -16.07
C ASP A 238 2.63 5.25 -15.89
N THR A 239 3.55 6.18 -16.13
CA THR A 239 3.33 7.62 -15.96
C THR A 239 2.37 8.22 -16.98
N ARG A 240 2.02 7.51 -18.05
CA ARG A 240 1.15 8.03 -19.13
C ARG A 240 -0.35 7.95 -18.79
N GLY A 241 -0.75 7.12 -17.83
CA GLY A 241 -2.15 6.85 -17.55
C GLY A 241 -2.86 6.09 -18.69
N GLY A 242 -4.20 6.11 -18.70
CA GLY A 242 -5.00 5.46 -19.76
C GLY A 242 -4.93 3.93 -19.79
N VAL A 243 -4.43 3.30 -18.73
CA VAL A 243 -4.19 1.85 -18.66
C VAL A 243 -5.51 1.09 -18.57
N ARG A 244 -5.77 0.20 -19.52
CA ARG A 244 -6.88 -0.74 -19.51
C ARG A 244 -6.41 -2.11 -19.03
N LEU A 245 -7.14 -2.68 -18.08
CA LEU A 245 -6.93 -4.06 -17.63
C LEU A 245 -7.67 -5.02 -18.57
N SER A 246 -7.05 -6.16 -18.89
CA SER A 246 -7.71 -7.22 -19.67
C SER A 246 -8.94 -7.76 -18.93
N GLU A 247 -9.91 -8.31 -19.66
CA GLU A 247 -11.09 -8.90 -19.03
C GLU A 247 -10.70 -10.05 -18.08
N GLN A 248 -9.77 -10.90 -18.51
CA GLN A 248 -9.28 -12.01 -17.70
C GLN A 248 -8.71 -11.56 -16.34
N ILE A 249 -7.92 -10.48 -16.31
CA ILE A 249 -7.35 -10.00 -15.05
C ILE A 249 -8.41 -9.34 -14.16
N GLN A 250 -9.39 -8.65 -14.75
CA GLN A 250 -10.52 -8.10 -13.99
C GLN A 250 -11.35 -9.22 -13.34
N ASN A 251 -11.59 -10.32 -14.09
CA ASN A 251 -12.30 -11.49 -13.58
C ASN A 251 -11.54 -12.14 -12.41
N ASP A 252 -10.23 -12.37 -12.59
CA ASP A 252 -9.37 -12.97 -11.55
C ASP A 252 -9.31 -12.10 -10.28
N LEU A 253 -9.08 -10.80 -10.43
CA LEU A 253 -9.02 -9.85 -9.31
C LEU A 253 -10.29 -9.88 -8.46
N LEU A 254 -11.46 -9.86 -9.10
CA LEU A 254 -12.74 -9.85 -8.41
C LEU A 254 -13.07 -11.21 -7.78
N LEU A 255 -12.70 -12.31 -8.43
CA LEU A 255 -12.89 -13.67 -7.91
C LEU A 255 -12.01 -13.96 -6.68
N ARG A 256 -10.73 -13.55 -6.74
CA ARG A 256 -9.80 -13.64 -5.60
C ARG A 256 -10.32 -12.83 -4.41
N ALA A 257 -10.89 -11.66 -4.68
CA ALA A 257 -11.42 -10.80 -3.64
C ALA A 257 -12.67 -11.36 -2.93
N THR A 258 -13.36 -12.35 -3.50
CA THR A 258 -14.53 -13.01 -2.89
C THR A 258 -14.24 -14.39 -2.31
N GLY A 259 -12.97 -14.82 -2.29
CA GLY A 259 -12.54 -16.05 -1.61
C GLY A 259 -12.27 -17.25 -2.51
N GLY A 260 -12.31 -17.09 -3.84
CA GLY A 260 -12.11 -18.20 -4.80
C GLY A 260 -10.72 -18.84 -4.84
N VAL A 261 -9.81 -18.50 -3.92
CA VAL A 261 -8.41 -18.97 -3.88
C VAL A 261 -7.98 -19.57 -2.55
N CYS A 262 -8.89 -19.72 -1.59
CA CYS A 262 -8.62 -20.30 -0.27
C CYS A 262 -9.24 -21.70 -0.09
N VAL A 263 -9.34 -22.46 -1.18
CA VAL A 263 -9.92 -23.83 -1.21
C VAL A 263 -8.86 -24.87 -0.88
#